data_AF-A0A0W8FGZ2-F1
#
_entry.id   AF-A0A0W8FGZ2-F1
#
_cell.length_a   1.000
_cell.length_b   1.000
_cell.length_c   1.000
_cell.angle_alpha   90.00
_cell.angle_beta   90.00
_cell.angle_gamma   90.00
#
_symmetry.space_group_name_H-M   'P 1'
#
loop_
_entity.id
_entity.type
_entity.pdbx_description
1 polymer ?
#
loop_
_entity_poly.entity_id
_entity_poly.type
_entity_poly.pdbx_seq_one_letter_code
_entity_poly.pdbx_strand_id
1 'polypeptide(L)'
;MLGNDGVGIRVMQMLQEKYPDIDAVEGGTGGLGLIPLMEGYDKVVILDAMVGIGDRIGEVRTFRTPPPTHTSSLTLHDPGVGEVLLIAREIGMMTEVVTIGIEVGAVGDYSTDIDPELEVSVHDALRCVEKEIMTRNASENPDKML
;
A
#
# COMPACT_ATOMS: atom_id res chain seq x y z
N MET A 1 18.83 -2.74 7.65
CA MET A 1 18.55 -3.19 6.28
C MET A 1 17.19 -2.65 5.96
N LEU A 2 17.07 -1.86 4.90
CA LEU A 2 15.86 -1.44 4.17
C LEU A 2 16.27 -0.09 3.57
N GLY A 3 17.04 -0.12 2.48
CA GLY A 3 17.41 1.07 1.72
C GLY A 3 16.16 1.66 1.07
N ASN A 4 15.98 1.44 -0.23
CA ASN A 4 14.78 1.92 -0.92
C ASN A 4 13.47 1.22 -0.46
N ASP A 5 13.56 0.02 0.11
CA ASP A 5 12.42 -0.65 0.74
C ASP A 5 11.93 0.06 2.02
N GLY A 6 12.76 0.94 2.61
CA GLY A 6 12.42 1.72 3.79
C GLY A 6 11.46 2.89 3.51
N VAL A 7 11.17 3.20 2.24
CA VAL A 7 10.30 4.32 1.86
C VAL A 7 8.89 4.18 2.46
N GLY A 8 8.32 2.97 2.49
CA GLY A 8 7.01 2.73 3.11
C GLY A 8 7.00 3.05 4.60
N ILE A 9 8.06 2.68 5.33
CA ILE A 9 8.23 2.98 6.76
C ILE A 9 8.37 4.49 6.96
N ARG A 10 9.11 5.18 6.11
CA ARG A 10 9.26 6.64 6.20
C ARG A 10 7.92 7.37 6.05
N VAL A 11 7.10 6.94 5.09
CA VAL A 11 5.74 7.45 4.89
C VAL A 11 4.88 7.16 6.12
N MET A 12 4.94 5.93 6.65
CA MET A 12 4.20 5.51 7.84
C MET A 12 4.52 6.39 9.06
N GLN A 13 5.81 6.63 9.33
CA GLN A 13 6.25 7.49 10.44
C GLN A 13 5.69 8.91 10.32
N MET A 14 5.76 9.50 9.12
CA MET A 14 5.21 10.83 8.87
C MET A 14 3.69 10.88 9.03
N LEU A 15 2.99 9.82 8.61
CA LEU A 15 1.55 9.71 8.76
C LEU A 15 1.15 9.64 10.23
N GLN A 16 1.83 8.82 11.04
CA GLN A 16 1.57 8.69 12.49
C GLN A 16 1.81 10.00 13.25
N GLU A 17 2.87 10.74 12.89
CA GLU A 17 3.16 12.05 13.49
C GLU A 17 2.04 13.07 13.20
N LYS A 18 1.46 13.02 11.99
CA LYS A 18 0.45 13.99 11.54
C LYS A 18 -0.98 13.60 11.91
N TYR A 19 -1.28 12.31 11.98
CA TYR A 19 -2.61 11.75 12.22
C TYR A 19 -2.53 10.65 13.29
N PRO A 20 -2.52 11.01 14.58
CA PRO A 20 -2.38 10.05 15.68
C PRO A 20 -3.57 9.10 15.82
N ASP A 21 -4.71 9.42 15.19
CA ASP A 21 -5.93 8.61 15.20
C ASP A 21 -5.95 7.53 14.08
N ILE A 22 -4.87 7.42 13.29
CA ILE A 22 -4.74 6.40 12.24
C ILE A 22 -3.83 5.29 12.72
N ASP A 23 -4.33 4.06 12.66
CA ASP A 23 -3.54 2.87 12.90
C ASP A 23 -2.61 2.61 11.71
N ALA A 24 -1.34 2.96 11.88
CA ALA A 24 -0.29 2.64 10.92
C ALA A 24 0.53 1.45 11.44
N VAL A 25 0.50 0.34 10.70
CA VAL A 25 1.08 -0.94 11.11
C VAL A 25 2.10 -1.39 10.06
N GLU A 26 3.24 -1.89 10.52
CA GLU A 26 4.22 -2.53 9.63
C GLU A 26 3.70 -3.90 9.20
N GLY A 27 3.30 -4.01 7.93
CA GLY A 27 2.75 -5.24 7.35
C GLY A 27 3.81 -6.30 7.01
N GLY A 28 4.99 -6.30 7.65
CA GLY A 28 6.23 -7.01 7.27
C GLY A 28 6.16 -8.53 7.12
N THR A 29 4.99 -9.13 7.28
CA THR A 29 4.65 -10.49 6.83
C THR A 29 3.57 -10.33 5.78
N GLY A 30 3.97 -10.32 4.51
CA GLY A 30 3.03 -10.23 3.39
C GLY A 30 2.04 -11.40 3.39
N GLY A 31 1.13 -11.42 2.42
CA GLY A 31 0.24 -12.57 2.25
C GLY A 31 -0.83 -12.71 3.32
N LEU A 32 -1.17 -13.95 3.68
CA LEU A 32 -2.37 -14.24 4.48
C LEU A 32 -2.34 -13.58 5.87
N GLY A 33 -1.15 -13.22 6.37
CA GLY A 33 -0.98 -12.45 7.61
C GLY A 33 -1.59 -11.05 7.57
N LEU A 34 -1.90 -10.52 6.38
CA LEU A 34 -2.59 -9.23 6.23
C LEU A 34 -4.09 -9.33 6.54
N ILE A 35 -4.72 -10.50 6.39
CA ILE A 35 -6.17 -10.66 6.60
C ILE A 35 -6.59 -10.24 8.02
N PRO A 36 -5.95 -10.73 9.11
CA PRO A 36 -6.29 -10.30 10.46
C PRO A 36 -6.01 -8.81 10.73
N LEU A 37 -5.04 -8.22 10.03
CA LEU A 37 -4.72 -6.79 10.17
C LEU A 37 -5.76 -5.88 9.51
N MET A 38 -6.49 -6.41 8.53
CA MET A 38 -7.54 -5.70 7.80
C MET A 38 -8.92 -5.86 8.46
N GLU A 39 -9.10 -6.86 9.31
CA GLU A 39 -10.37 -7.14 9.98
C GLU A 39 -10.78 -5.97 10.88
N GLY A 40 -12.05 -5.56 10.78
CA GLY A 40 -12.62 -4.45 11.56
C GLY A 40 -12.37 -3.06 10.98
N TYR A 41 -11.62 -2.93 9.88
CA TYR A 41 -11.44 -1.66 9.17
C TYR A 41 -12.38 -1.55 7.97
N ASP A 42 -13.00 -0.38 7.81
CA ASP A 42 -13.80 -0.05 6.61
C ASP A 42 -12.91 0.20 5.38
N LYS A 43 -11.69 0.70 5.61
CA LYS A 43 -10.72 1.05 4.58
C LYS A 43 -9.31 0.76 5.05
N VAL A 44 -8.53 0.12 4.19
CA VAL A 44 -7.10 -0.16 4.41
C VAL A 44 -6.30 0.38 3.23
N VAL A 45 -5.23 1.11 3.53
CA VAL A 45 -4.28 1.61 2.54
C VAL A 45 -2.96 0.87 2.73
N ILE A 46 -2.56 0.09 1.71
CA ILE A 46 -1.30 -0.65 1.70
C ILE A 46 -0.25 0.20 1.00
N LEU A 47 0.88 0.46 1.65
CA LEU A 47 2.04 1.11 1.05
C LEU A 47 3.08 0.05 0.73
N ASP A 48 3.61 0.06 -0.50
CA ASP A 48 4.59 -0.93 -0.93
C ASP A 48 5.66 -0.34 -1.86
N ALA A 49 6.89 -0.80 -1.71
CA ALA A 49 7.99 -0.49 -2.60
C ALA A 49 7.98 -1.52 -3.74
N MET A 50 7.80 -1.07 -4.98
CA MET A 50 7.56 -1.95 -6.11
C MET A 50 8.53 -1.65 -7.26
N VAL A 51 8.74 -2.65 -8.12
CA VAL A 51 9.58 -2.53 -9.31
C VAL A 51 8.76 -2.79 -10.56
N GLY A 52 8.92 -1.93 -11.58
CA GLY A 52 8.24 -2.07 -12.87
C GLY A 52 6.78 -1.63 -12.86
N ILE A 53 6.38 -0.82 -11.89
CA ILE A 53 5.05 -0.21 -11.84
C ILE A 53 5.00 1.16 -12.50
N GLY A 54 6.14 1.85 -12.65
CA GLY A 54 6.24 3.19 -13.25
C GLY A 54 7.36 3.31 -14.27
N ASP A 55 7.42 4.46 -14.95
CA ASP A 55 8.45 4.75 -15.96
C ASP A 55 9.71 5.39 -15.35
N ARG A 56 9.63 5.84 -14.09
CA ARG A 56 10.68 6.56 -13.37
C ARG A 56 10.73 6.17 -11.90
N ILE A 57 11.95 6.10 -11.34
CA ILE A 57 12.17 5.96 -9.89
C ILE A 57 11.45 7.11 -9.15
N GLY A 58 10.77 6.77 -8.07
CA GLY A 58 9.94 7.68 -7.26
C GLY A 58 8.53 7.90 -7.81
N GLU A 59 8.15 7.29 -8.93
CA GLU A 59 6.77 7.36 -9.42
C GLU A 59 5.83 6.64 -8.45
N VAL A 60 4.81 7.36 -7.97
CA VAL A 60 3.79 6.84 -7.05
C VAL A 60 2.53 6.49 -7.84
N ARG A 61 2.00 5.28 -7.64
CA ARG A 61 0.79 4.79 -8.29
C ARG A 61 -0.20 4.20 -7.31
N THR A 62 -1.49 4.37 -7.62
CA THR A 62 -2.59 3.88 -6.81
C THR A 62 -3.34 2.77 -7.54
N PHE A 63 -3.50 1.64 -6.88
CA PHE A 63 -4.17 0.45 -7.39
C PHE A 63 -5.38 0.13 -6.49
N ARG A 64 -6.58 0.06 -7.09
CA ARG A 64 -7.84 -0.33 -6.39
C ARG A 64 -8.21 -1.80 -6.57
N THR A 65 -7.56 -2.41 -7.54
CA THR A 65 -7.63 -3.83 -7.83
C THR A 65 -6.18 -4.28 -7.88
N PRO A 66 -5.81 -5.44 -7.31
CA PRO A 66 -4.47 -5.95 -7.48
C PRO A 66 -4.14 -6.02 -8.97
N PRO A 67 -2.95 -5.55 -9.40
CA PRO A 67 -2.56 -5.67 -10.80
C PRO A 67 -2.63 -7.15 -11.20
N PRO A 68 -3.00 -7.47 -12.46
CA PRO A 68 -3.01 -8.85 -12.92
C PRO A 68 -1.65 -9.48 -12.63
N THR A 69 -1.64 -10.63 -11.96
CA THR A 69 -0.43 -11.43 -11.75
C THR A 69 0.02 -12.00 -13.10
N HIS A 70 0.61 -11.16 -13.93
CA HIS A 70 1.19 -11.56 -15.19
C HIS A 70 2.67 -11.21 -15.19
N THR A 71 3.42 -12.30 -15.16
CA THR A 71 4.80 -12.47 -15.63
C THR A 71 5.92 -11.95 -14.72
N SER A 72 6.50 -12.94 -14.04
CA SER A 72 7.95 -13.17 -13.93
C SER A 72 8.78 -12.06 -13.29
N SER A 73 8.97 -12.14 -11.97
CA SER A 73 10.21 -12.69 -11.40
C SER A 73 10.13 -12.75 -9.87
N LEU A 74 10.14 -13.99 -9.36
CA LEU A 74 10.93 -14.40 -8.20
C LEU A 74 10.96 -13.43 -7.00
N THR A 75 9.98 -13.58 -6.11
CA THR A 75 10.29 -14.13 -4.78
C THR A 75 9.11 -15.01 -4.35
N LEU A 76 9.42 -16.28 -4.10
CA LEU A 76 8.48 -17.29 -3.63
C LEU A 76 8.32 -17.17 -2.09
N HIS A 77 8.06 -15.95 -1.63
CA HIS A 77 7.80 -15.64 -0.22
C HIS A 77 6.43 -14.96 -0.16
N ASP A 78 5.50 -15.62 0.52
CA ASP A 78 4.11 -15.23 0.73
C ASP A 78 3.18 -15.21 -0.50
N PRO A 79 1.91 -15.60 -0.32
CA PRO A 79 0.87 -15.24 -1.29
C PRO A 79 0.91 -13.73 -1.48
N GLY A 80 0.88 -13.25 -2.72
CA GLY A 80 0.93 -11.81 -2.97
C GLY A 80 -0.29 -11.09 -2.39
N VAL A 81 -0.19 -9.77 -2.16
CA VAL A 81 -1.32 -8.92 -1.73
C VAL A 81 -2.58 -9.17 -2.57
N GLY A 82 -2.43 -9.47 -3.87
CA GLY A 82 -3.57 -9.79 -4.73
C GLY A 82 -4.35 -11.06 -4.37
N GLU A 83 -3.67 -12.13 -3.93
CA GLU A 83 -4.33 -13.38 -3.51
C GLU A 83 -5.05 -13.20 -2.18
N VAL A 84 -4.47 -12.40 -1.28
CA VAL A 84 -5.09 -12.01 -0.01
C VAL A 84 -6.39 -11.26 -0.24
N LEU A 85 -6.38 -10.29 -1.16
CA LEU A 85 -7.58 -9.51 -1.49
C LEU A 85 -8.68 -10.37 -2.09
N LEU A 86 -8.31 -11.38 -2.87
CA LEU A 86 -9.28 -12.33 -3.41
C LEU A 86 -9.91 -13.16 -2.28
N ILE A 87 -9.10 -13.70 -1.37
CA ILE A 87 -9.58 -14.50 -0.24
C ILE A 87 -10.45 -13.65 0.69
N ALA A 88 -10.01 -12.43 1.03
CA ALA A 88 -10.77 -11.48 1.85
C ALA A 88 -12.17 -11.20 1.27
N ARG A 89 -12.26 -11.03 -0.06
CA ARG A 89 -13.55 -10.89 -0.75
C ARG A 89 -14.41 -12.15 -0.66
N GLU A 90 -13.83 -13.33 -0.89
CA GLU A 90 -14.56 -14.61 -0.84
C GLU A 90 -15.09 -14.94 0.56
N ILE A 91 -14.39 -14.54 1.63
CA ILE A 91 -14.86 -14.70 3.02
C ILE A 91 -15.82 -13.58 3.47
N GLY A 92 -16.18 -12.64 2.58
CA GLY A 92 -17.17 -11.60 2.83
C GLY A 92 -16.67 -10.37 3.58
N MET A 93 -15.36 -10.10 3.60
CA MET A 93 -14.85 -8.83 4.11
C MET A 93 -15.28 -7.69 3.19
N MET A 94 -15.86 -6.64 3.79
CA MET A 94 -16.31 -5.44 3.07
C MET A 94 -15.29 -4.30 3.11
N THR A 95 -14.06 -4.60 3.55
CA THR A 95 -12.96 -3.65 3.64
C THR A 95 -12.56 -3.15 2.25
N GLU A 96 -12.62 -1.84 2.03
CA GLU A 96 -12.04 -1.22 0.83
C GLU A 96 -10.52 -1.26 0.96
N VAL A 97 -9.83 -1.85 -0.01
CA VAL A 97 -8.36 -1.88 0.00
C VAL A 97 -7.81 -1.12 -1.19
N VAL A 98 -6.89 -0.21 -0.88
CA VAL A 98 -6.16 0.58 -1.87
C VAL A 98 -4.68 0.35 -1.67
N THR A 99 -3.96 -0.04 -2.72
CA THR A 99 -2.51 -0.14 -2.70
C THR A 99 -1.89 1.10 -3.31
N ILE A 100 -0.93 1.71 -2.62
CA ILE A 100 -0.10 2.80 -3.11
C ILE A 100 1.31 2.22 -3.29
N GLY A 101 1.69 2.01 -4.54
CA GLY A 101 3.01 1.52 -4.92
C GLY A 101 3.95 2.66 -5.23
N ILE A 102 5.22 2.51 -4.85
CA ILE A 102 6.29 3.46 -5.14
C ILE A 102 7.34 2.75 -5.99
N GLU A 103 7.61 3.27 -7.19
CA GLU A 103 8.64 2.72 -8.09
C GLU A 103 10.03 2.96 -7.49
N VAL A 104 10.71 1.90 -7.05
CA VAL A 104 12.04 2.01 -6.45
C VAL A 104 13.18 1.65 -7.41
N GLY A 105 12.86 1.25 -8.64
CA GLY A 105 13.85 0.80 -9.61
C GLY A 105 14.51 -0.52 -9.20
N ALA A 106 15.74 -0.75 -9.64
CA ALA A 106 16.47 -1.94 -9.23
C ALA A 106 16.81 -1.85 -7.73
N VAL A 107 16.42 -2.86 -6.96
CA VAL A 107 16.85 -3.01 -5.56
C VAL A 107 18.35 -3.31 -5.57
N GLY A 108 19.18 -2.27 -5.49
CA GLY A 108 20.64 -2.37 -5.42
C GLY A 108 21.12 -2.90 -4.06
N ASP A 109 22.36 -3.39 -4.04
CA ASP A 109 22.99 -4.03 -2.87
C ASP A 109 22.82 -3.22 -1.57
N TYR A 110 22.25 -3.87 -0.55
CA TYR A 110 22.34 -3.57 0.88
C TYR A 110 22.75 -2.12 1.25
N SER A 111 21.83 -1.18 1.08
CA SER A 111 21.94 0.19 1.62
C SER A 111 21.10 0.33 2.90
N THR A 112 21.52 1.21 3.81
CA THR A 112 20.69 1.71 4.93
C THR A 112 19.95 2.99 4.60
N ASP A 113 20.36 3.68 3.54
CA ASP A 113 19.83 4.98 3.17
C ASP A 113 18.89 4.83 1.97
N ILE A 114 17.82 5.63 1.98
CA ILE A 114 16.89 5.81 0.86
C ILE A 114 17.58 6.70 -0.18
N ASP A 115 17.50 6.34 -1.45
CA ASP A 115 18.05 7.19 -2.51
C ASP A 115 17.41 8.59 -2.49
N PRO A 116 18.17 9.69 -2.68
CA PRO A 116 17.62 11.04 -2.67
C PRO A 116 16.46 11.25 -3.67
N GLU A 117 16.45 10.48 -4.76
CA GLU A 117 15.38 10.50 -5.76
C GLU A 117 14.04 10.02 -5.20
N LEU A 118 14.05 9.18 -4.16
CA LEU A 118 12.85 8.66 -3.49
C LEU A 118 12.35 9.54 -2.36
N GLU A 119 13.12 10.51 -1.86
CA GLU A 119 12.64 11.43 -0.81
C GLU A 119 11.44 12.27 -1.27
N VAL A 120 11.41 12.65 -2.56
CA VAL A 120 10.24 13.32 -3.13
C VAL A 120 9.02 12.39 -3.15
N SER A 121 9.25 11.11 -3.45
CA SER A 121 8.19 10.10 -3.50
C SER A 121 7.54 9.84 -2.15
N VAL A 122 8.27 10.02 -1.04
CA VAL A 122 7.70 9.93 0.32
C VAL A 122 6.57 10.95 0.49
N HIS A 123 6.81 12.20 0.10
CA HIS A 123 5.79 13.24 0.19
C HIS A 123 4.63 13.02 -0.78
N ASP A 124 4.90 12.48 -1.96
CA ASP A 124 3.88 12.19 -2.96
C ASP A 124 2.98 11.03 -2.50
N ALA A 125 3.58 9.96 -1.98
CA ALA A 125 2.90 8.83 -1.38
C ALA A 125 2.06 9.25 -0.17
N LEU A 126 2.60 10.10 0.71
CA LEU A 126 1.85 10.65 1.84
C LEU A 126 0.59 11.38 1.37
N ARG A 127 0.68 12.23 0.33
CA ARG A 127 -0.50 12.91 -0.24
C ARG A 127 -1.51 11.94 -0.83
N CYS A 128 -1.05 10.87 -1.46
CA CYS A 128 -1.94 9.81 -1.96
C CYS A 128 -2.66 9.09 -0.81
N VAL A 129 -1.95 8.73 0.26
CA VAL A 129 -2.55 8.13 1.47
C VAL A 129 -3.58 9.07 2.07
N GLU A 130 -3.22 10.33 2.28
CA GLU A 130 -4.09 11.38 2.82
C GLU A 130 -5.40 11.51 2.04
N LYS A 131 -5.32 11.48 0.72
CA LYS A 131 -6.50 11.52 -0.13
C LYS A 131 -7.43 10.32 0.11
N GLU A 132 -6.88 9.13 0.28
CA GLU A 132 -7.69 7.91 0.47
C GLU A 132 -8.34 7.86 1.85
N ILE A 133 -7.62 8.23 2.91
CA ILE A 133 -8.14 8.27 4.28
C ILE A 133 -9.20 9.38 4.46
N MET A 134 -9.07 10.50 3.75
CA MET A 134 -10.02 11.63 3.86
C MET A 134 -11.26 11.44 2.99
N THR A 135 -11.19 10.58 1.98
CA THR A 135 -12.36 10.24 1.15
C THR A 135 -13.23 9.26 1.92
N ARG A 136 -14.21 9.79 2.67
CA ARG A 136 -15.29 8.99 3.27
C ARG A 136 -16.08 8.28 2.18
N ASN A 137 -16.45 7.02 2.45
CA ASN A 137 -17.30 6.21 1.57
C ASN A 137 -18.55 6.98 1.16
N ALA A 138 -18.71 7.23 -0.15
CA ALA A 138 -19.93 7.81 -0.72
C ALA A 138 -21.07 6.78 -0.82
N SER A 139 -21.09 5.78 0.07
CA SER A 139 -22.09 4.71 0.13
C SER A 139 -22.89 4.76 1.43
N GLU A 140 -23.31 5.96 1.83
CA GLU A 140 -24.51 6.16 2.64
C GLU A 140 -25.29 7.33 2.03
N ASN A 141 -25.95 7.08 0.90
CA ASN A 141 -27.05 7.93 0.46
C ASN A 141 -28.33 7.09 0.35
N PRO A 142 -29.14 7.00 1.43
CA PRO A 142 -30.41 6.28 1.41
C PRO A 142 -31.48 6.93 0.51
N ASP A 143 -31.23 8.11 -0.09
CA ASP A 143 -32.24 8.85 -0.87
C ASP A 143 -32.29 8.52 -2.38
N LYS A 144 -31.84 7.33 -2.79
CA LYS A 144 -32.16 6.79 -4.12
C LYS A 144 -33.02 5.53 -4.03
N MET A 145 -34.16 5.65 -3.36
CA MET A 145 -35.30 4.79 -3.62
C MET A 145 -36.60 5.60 -3.56
N LEU A 146 -36.82 6.41 -4.59
CA LEU A 146 -38.13 6.81 -5.11
C LEU A 146 -38.05 6.98 -6.63
#